data_AF-A0A4R3QIH6-F1
#
_entry.id   AF-A0A4R3QIH6-F1
#
_cell.length_a   1.000
_cell.length_b   1.000
_cell.length_c   1.000
_cell.angle_alpha   90.00
_cell.angle_beta   90.00
_cell.angle_gamma   90.00
#
_symmetry.space_group_name_H-M   'P 1'
#
loop_
_entity.id
_entity.type
_entity.pdbx_description
1 polymer ?
#
loop_
_entity_poly.entity_id
_entity_poly.type
_entity_poly.pdbx_seq_one_letter_code
_entity_poly.pdbx_strand_id
1 'polypeptide(L)'
;MLLRAASGFIPVALIPLCLFHMMQAFPERWRLRGLVLGIGVTQCAVPLARLLSPLLLASQGWRSLFLFEAGLALLSFAAVELLRLPQAERDRVFWPFDLLTFVLMGGGLASVAAMLGLGRWEGWLQAPWIIISLIVAIAALLTAGAVKTRRTTPLLNLRWLGRGEVARFAVAVFLARIVLAEQDVARATVRSLGGTTRELFTLSAIMLTAPPAASSPAPSR
;
A
#
# COMPACT_ATOMS: atom_id res chain seq x y z
N MET A 1 -2.62 -14.87 17.20
CA MET A 1 -1.30 -14.52 16.61
C MET A 1 -1.22 -14.96 15.15
N LEU A 2 -1.39 -16.25 14.84
CA LEU A 2 -1.34 -16.79 13.47
C LEU A 2 -2.28 -16.09 12.48
N LEU A 3 -3.55 -15.86 12.85
CA LEU A 3 -4.52 -15.21 11.97
C LEU A 3 -4.11 -13.77 11.59
N ARG A 4 -3.49 -13.02 12.51
CA ARG A 4 -2.97 -11.67 12.25
C ARG A 4 -1.74 -11.68 11.34
N ALA A 5 -0.87 -12.66 11.52
CA ALA A 5 0.29 -12.84 10.64
C ALA A 5 -0.18 -13.19 9.21
N ALA A 6 -1.14 -14.11 9.09
CA ALA A 6 -1.73 -14.49 7.82
C ALA A 6 -2.43 -13.31 7.12
N SER A 7 -3.24 -12.53 7.85
CA SER A 7 -3.93 -11.36 7.29
C SER A 7 -2.96 -10.26 6.81
N GLY A 8 -1.76 -10.19 7.36
CA GLY A 8 -0.72 -9.26 6.88
C GLY A 8 0.07 -9.81 5.69
N PHE A 9 0.37 -11.11 5.70
CA PHE A 9 1.22 -11.73 4.69
C PHE A 9 0.50 -12.01 3.36
N ILE A 10 -0.76 -12.48 3.43
CA ILE A 10 -1.55 -12.86 2.24
C ILE A 10 -1.71 -11.67 1.26
N PRO A 11 -2.10 -10.45 1.69
CA PRO A 11 -2.22 -9.31 0.79
C PRO A 11 -0.90 -8.92 0.12
N VAL A 12 0.22 -9.04 0.84
CA VAL A 12 1.55 -8.70 0.30
C VAL A 12 1.91 -9.59 -0.89
N ALA A 13 1.53 -10.87 -0.85
CA ALA A 13 1.73 -11.80 -1.97
C ALA A 13 0.73 -11.56 -3.11
N LEU A 14 -0.51 -11.14 -2.80
CA LEU A 14 -1.58 -10.95 -3.77
C LEU A 14 -1.48 -9.63 -4.55
N ILE A 15 -1.00 -8.55 -3.92
CA ILE A 15 -0.92 -7.22 -4.57
C ILE A 15 -0.13 -7.26 -5.89
N PRO A 16 1.07 -7.87 -5.98
CA PRO A 16 1.78 -8.01 -7.25
C PRO A 16 0.94 -8.76 -8.28
N LEU A 17 0.26 -9.84 -7.87
CA LEU A 17 -0.57 -10.66 -8.76
C LEU A 17 -1.73 -9.84 -9.35
N CYS A 18 -2.43 -9.07 -8.51
CA CYS A 18 -3.50 -8.17 -8.94
C CYS A 18 -2.99 -7.08 -9.89
N LEU A 19 -1.82 -6.49 -9.60
CA LEU A 19 -1.20 -5.49 -10.47
C LEU A 19 -0.82 -6.09 -11.83
N PHE A 20 -0.32 -7.32 -11.86
CA PHE A 20 -0.06 -8.03 -13.11
C PHE A 20 -1.33 -8.27 -13.92
N HIS A 21 -2.42 -8.73 -13.29
CA HIS A 21 -3.71 -8.89 -13.96
C HIS A 21 -4.22 -7.56 -14.53
N MET A 22 -4.15 -6.48 -13.74
CA MET A 22 -4.56 -5.14 -14.19
C MET A 22 -3.70 -4.65 -15.36
N MET A 23 -2.39 -4.88 -15.32
CA MET A 23 -1.49 -4.50 -16.41
C MET A 23 -1.76 -5.28 -17.71
N GLN A 24 -2.18 -6.54 -17.62
CA GLN A 24 -2.51 -7.36 -18.78
C GLN A 24 -3.88 -7.03 -19.40
N ALA A 25 -4.81 -6.48 -18.62
CA ALA A 25 -6.09 -6.01 -19.14
C ALA A 25 -5.94 -4.82 -20.11
N PHE A 26 -4.79 -4.14 -20.13
CA PHE A 26 -4.52 -2.99 -21.01
C PHE A 26 -3.44 -3.31 -22.07
N PRO A 27 -3.58 -2.83 -23.32
CA PRO A 27 -2.56 -2.96 -24.34
C PRO A 27 -1.25 -2.26 -23.94
N GLU A 28 -0.09 -2.70 -24.43
CA GLU A 28 1.25 -2.28 -23.97
C GLU A 28 1.46 -0.77 -23.89
N ARG A 29 0.84 -0.01 -24.80
CA ARG A 29 0.89 1.46 -24.84
C ARG A 29 0.28 2.12 -23.59
N TRP A 30 -0.59 1.42 -22.86
CA TRP A 30 -1.34 1.92 -21.70
C TRP A 30 -0.98 1.18 -20.40
N ARG A 31 0.05 0.34 -20.41
CA ARG A 31 0.43 -0.49 -19.24
C ARG A 31 0.76 0.34 -17.99
N LEU A 32 1.42 1.47 -18.17
CA LEU A 32 1.67 2.45 -17.09
C LEU A 32 0.38 3.05 -16.52
N ARG A 33 -0.61 3.34 -17.36
CA ARG A 33 -1.92 3.85 -16.93
C ARG A 33 -2.72 2.78 -16.18
N GLY A 34 -2.66 1.53 -16.61
CA GLY A 34 -3.23 0.39 -15.89
C GLY A 34 -2.59 0.17 -14.51
N LEU A 35 -1.26 0.31 -14.40
CA LEU A 35 -0.57 0.26 -13.11
C LEU A 35 -1.01 1.38 -12.16
N VAL A 36 -1.12 2.61 -12.68
CA VAL A 36 -1.60 3.77 -11.90
C VAL A 36 -3.04 3.55 -11.42
N LEU A 37 -3.91 3.03 -12.29
CA LEU A 37 -5.29 2.69 -11.95
C LEU A 37 -5.36 1.61 -10.87
N GLY A 38 -4.60 0.53 -11.01
CA GLY A 38 -4.58 -0.55 -10.01
C GLY A 38 -4.15 -0.07 -8.63
N ILE A 39 -3.07 0.72 -8.57
CA ILE A 39 -2.60 1.29 -7.30
C ILE A 39 -3.60 2.31 -6.75
N GLY A 40 -4.16 3.17 -7.61
CA GLY A 40 -5.17 4.17 -7.25
C GLY A 40 -6.44 3.56 -6.66
N VAL A 41 -6.99 2.52 -7.30
CA VAL A 41 -8.15 1.77 -6.80
C VAL A 41 -7.87 1.16 -5.43
N THR A 42 -6.65 0.66 -5.21
CA THR A 42 -6.25 0.09 -3.92
C THR A 42 -6.26 1.13 -2.79
N GLN A 43 -5.97 2.41 -3.08
CA GLN A 43 -6.04 3.49 -2.09
C GLN A 43 -7.49 3.79 -1.66
N CYS A 44 -8.47 3.56 -2.54
CA CYS A 44 -9.90 3.76 -2.23
C CYS A 44 -10.49 2.64 -1.37
N ALA A 45 -9.82 1.50 -1.22
CA ALA A 45 -10.33 0.36 -0.46
C ALA A 45 -10.55 0.69 1.02
N VAL A 46 -9.61 1.41 1.65
CA VAL A 46 -9.68 1.79 3.07
C VAL A 46 -10.86 2.73 3.37
N PRO A 47 -11.07 3.85 2.65
CA PRO A 47 -12.21 4.72 2.91
C PRO A 47 -13.55 4.04 2.57
N LEU A 48 -13.62 3.20 1.53
CA LEU A 48 -14.81 2.41 1.24
C LEU A 48 -15.16 1.43 2.37
N ALA A 49 -14.17 0.70 2.89
CA ALA A 49 -14.36 -0.20 4.02
C ALA A 49 -14.91 0.54 5.26
N ARG A 50 -14.47 1.79 5.48
CA ARG A 50 -14.93 2.63 6.58
C ARG A 50 -16.38 3.13 6.43
N LEU A 51 -16.89 3.22 5.21
CA LEU A 51 -18.30 3.52 4.94
C LEU A 51 -19.17 2.26 5.07
N LEU A 52 -18.72 1.14 4.51
CA LEU A 52 -19.45 -0.13 4.50
C LEU A 52 -19.54 -0.77 5.89
N SER A 53 -18.47 -0.70 6.69
CA SER A 53 -18.40 -1.35 8.01
C SER A 53 -19.54 -0.96 8.95
N PRO A 54 -19.85 0.33 9.22
CA PRO A 54 -20.97 0.69 10.08
C PRO A 54 -22.35 0.35 9.49
N LEU A 55 -22.51 0.41 8.15
CA LEU A 55 -23.75 0.01 7.47
C LEU A 55 -24.04 -1.49 7.63
N LEU A 56 -22.99 -2.32 7.52
CA LEU A 56 -23.10 -3.77 7.67
C LEU A 56 -23.30 -4.20 9.13
N LEU A 57 -22.65 -3.51 10.07
CA LEU A 57 -22.81 -3.74 11.52
C LEU A 57 -24.23 -3.39 12.01
N ALA A 58 -24.88 -2.39 11.40
CA ALA A 58 -26.23 -1.97 11.76
C ALA A 58 -27.34 -2.95 11.35
N SER A 59 -27.11 -3.82 10.35
CA SER A 59 -28.13 -4.74 9.84
C SER A 59 -28.19 -6.07 10.58
N GLN A 60 -27.07 -6.79 10.69
CA GLN A 60 -26.98 -8.13 11.31
C GLN A 60 -25.72 -8.32 12.18
N GLY A 61 -25.14 -7.23 12.68
CA GLY A 61 -23.95 -7.28 13.54
C GLY A 61 -22.71 -7.78 12.81
N TRP A 62 -21.88 -8.58 13.49
CA TRP A 62 -20.57 -9.00 12.98
C TRP A 62 -20.63 -10.02 11.83
N ARG A 63 -21.74 -10.77 11.71
CA ARG A 63 -21.88 -11.86 10.74
C ARG A 63 -21.99 -11.36 9.30
N SER A 64 -22.73 -10.29 9.06
CA SER A 64 -22.87 -9.67 7.73
C SER A 64 -21.52 -9.18 7.19
N LEU A 65 -20.66 -8.68 8.07
CA LEU A 65 -19.33 -8.18 7.71
C LEU A 65 -18.42 -9.31 7.22
N PHE A 66 -18.38 -10.43 7.95
CA PHE A 66 -17.60 -11.61 7.52
C PHE A 66 -18.15 -12.26 6.25
N LEU A 67 -19.47 -12.34 6.08
CA LEU A 67 -20.09 -12.87 4.86
C LEU A 67 -19.79 -11.99 3.63
N PHE A 68 -19.78 -10.67 3.81
CA PHE A 68 -19.41 -9.74 2.75
C PHE A 68 -17.94 -9.87 2.34
N GLU A 69 -17.04 -9.95 3.32
CA GLU A 69 -15.61 -10.17 3.08
C GLU A 69 -15.34 -11.51 2.38
N ALA A 70 -16.03 -12.58 2.80
CA ALA A 70 -15.98 -13.88 2.14
C ALA A 70 -16.52 -13.83 0.70
N GLY A 71 -17.62 -13.10 0.45
CA GLY A 71 -18.17 -12.90 -0.89
C GLY A 71 -17.21 -12.16 -1.83
N LEU A 72 -16.56 -11.10 -1.35
CA LEU A 72 -15.52 -10.37 -2.09
C LEU A 72 -14.30 -11.25 -2.39
N ALA A 73 -13.89 -12.08 -1.45
CA ALA A 73 -12.80 -13.04 -1.64
C ALA A 73 -13.15 -14.07 -2.73
N LEU A 74 -14.36 -14.65 -2.68
CA LEU A 74 -14.84 -15.60 -3.69
C LEU A 74 -14.97 -14.94 -5.08
N LEU A 75 -15.47 -13.71 -5.14
CA LEU A 75 -15.58 -12.98 -6.41
C LEU A 75 -14.20 -12.67 -7.00
N SER A 76 -13.24 -12.32 -6.16
CA SER A 76 -11.84 -12.10 -6.58
C SER A 76 -11.22 -13.42 -7.08
N PHE A 77 -11.48 -14.53 -6.40
CA PHE A 77 -11.03 -15.85 -6.84
C PHE A 77 -11.64 -16.25 -8.19
N ALA A 78 -12.94 -16.07 -8.36
CA ALA A 78 -13.63 -16.32 -9.63
C ALA A 78 -13.10 -15.42 -10.77
N ALA A 79 -12.81 -14.15 -10.49
CA ALA A 79 -12.23 -13.24 -11.46
C ALA A 79 -10.83 -13.67 -11.92
N VAL A 80 -10.00 -14.18 -11.01
CA VAL A 80 -8.66 -14.71 -11.34
C VAL A 80 -8.76 -16.00 -12.17
N GLU A 81 -9.71 -16.89 -11.86
CA GLU A 81 -9.92 -18.09 -12.66
C GLU A 81 -10.45 -17.79 -14.08
N LEU A 82 -11.33 -16.79 -14.21
CA LEU A 82 -11.90 -16.40 -15.50
C LEU A 82 -10.85 -15.70 -16.40
N LEU A 83 -9.94 -14.94 -15.79
CA LEU A 83 -8.90 -14.17 -16.48
C LEU A 83 -7.55 -14.92 -16.48
N ARG A 84 -7.54 -16.16 -17.01
CA ARG A 84 -6.30 -16.95 -17.12
C ARG A 84 -5.24 -16.22 -17.96
N LEU A 85 -4.15 -15.84 -17.32
CA LEU A 85 -3.04 -15.14 -17.96
C LEU A 85 -2.40 -16.01 -19.07
N PRO A 86 -2.03 -15.43 -20.23
CA PRO A 86 -1.02 -16.03 -21.09
C PRO A 86 0.28 -16.20 -20.30
N GLN A 87 1.01 -17.31 -20.53
CA GLN A 87 2.15 -17.69 -19.71
C GLN A 87 3.18 -16.56 -19.66
N ALA A 88 3.39 -16.01 -18.46
CA ALA A 88 4.50 -15.08 -18.23
C ALA A 88 5.80 -15.81 -18.56
N GLU A 89 6.60 -15.23 -19.45
CA GLU A 89 7.90 -15.77 -19.84
C GLU A 89 8.76 -15.94 -18.59
N ARG A 90 8.98 -17.20 -18.21
CA ARG A 90 9.65 -17.58 -16.97
C ARG A 90 11.15 -17.71 -17.25
N ASP A 91 11.85 -16.59 -17.21
CA ASP A 91 13.31 -16.64 -17.19
C ASP A 91 13.83 -16.96 -15.79
N ARG A 92 14.77 -17.93 -15.71
CA ARG A 92 15.48 -18.27 -14.47
C ARG A 92 16.54 -17.22 -14.16
N VAL A 93 16.09 -16.06 -13.68
CA VAL A 93 16.97 -14.96 -13.29
C VAL A 93 17.43 -15.09 -11.83
N PHE A 94 16.78 -15.94 -11.02
CA PHE A 94 17.07 -16.06 -9.59
C PHE A 94 18.27 -16.97 -9.29
N TRP A 95 19.39 -16.38 -8.90
CA TRP A 95 20.51 -17.08 -8.27
C TRP A 95 20.38 -17.04 -6.73
N PRO A 96 20.96 -18.00 -5.98
CA PRO A 96 20.88 -18.02 -4.51
C PRO A 96 21.42 -16.74 -3.84
N PHE A 97 22.33 -16.02 -4.50
CA PHE A 97 22.83 -14.73 -4.03
C PHE A 97 21.80 -13.58 -4.19
N ASP A 98 20.83 -13.73 -5.10
CA ASP A 98 19.72 -12.80 -5.22
C ASP A 98 18.77 -12.91 -4.02
N LEU A 99 18.64 -14.11 -3.43
CA LEU A 99 17.91 -14.29 -2.19
C LEU A 99 18.59 -13.51 -1.05
N LEU A 100 19.92 -13.55 -0.94
CA LEU A 100 20.65 -12.77 0.06
C LEU A 100 20.41 -11.27 -0.11
N THR A 101 20.51 -10.76 -1.34
CA THR A 101 20.26 -9.34 -1.62
C THR A 101 18.80 -8.95 -1.39
N PHE A 102 17.86 -9.86 -1.67
CA PHE A 102 16.43 -9.68 -1.41
C PHE A 102 16.12 -9.65 0.09
N VAL A 103 16.71 -10.55 0.88
CA VAL A 103 16.58 -10.59 2.34
C VAL A 103 17.21 -9.36 2.98
N LEU A 104 18.38 -8.92 2.52
CA LEU A 104 19.03 -7.69 3.02
C LEU A 104 18.16 -6.46 2.73
N MET A 105 17.63 -6.34 1.51
CA MET A 105 16.81 -5.19 1.12
C MET A 105 15.43 -5.22 1.80
N GLY A 106 14.77 -6.39 1.82
CA GLY A 106 13.48 -6.58 2.48
C GLY A 106 13.57 -6.45 3.99
N GLY A 107 14.60 -7.02 4.61
CA GLY A 107 14.88 -6.91 6.04
C GLY A 107 15.25 -5.49 6.45
N GLY A 108 16.06 -4.79 5.65
CA GLY A 108 16.36 -3.38 5.86
C GLY A 108 15.10 -2.52 5.80
N LEU A 109 14.27 -2.68 4.77
CA LEU A 109 13.01 -1.94 4.64
C LEU A 109 12.01 -2.28 5.75
N ALA A 110 11.91 -3.55 6.15
CA ALA A 110 11.07 -3.99 7.26
C ALA A 110 11.54 -3.38 8.60
N SER A 111 12.85 -3.26 8.80
CA SER A 111 13.42 -2.63 9.99
C SER A 111 13.12 -1.13 10.05
N VAL A 112 13.21 -0.43 8.90
CA VAL A 112 12.75 0.98 8.80
C VAL A 112 11.26 1.09 9.11
N ALA A 113 10.43 0.19 8.55
CA ALA A 113 9.00 0.19 8.81
C ALA A 113 8.67 -0.09 10.29
N ALA A 114 9.41 -1.01 10.94
CA ALA A 114 9.29 -1.28 12.36
C ALA A 114 9.63 -0.05 13.21
N MET A 115 10.75 0.63 12.91
CA MET A 115 11.12 1.89 13.57
C MET A 115 10.04 2.96 13.41
N LEU A 116 9.56 3.21 12.18
CA LEU A 116 8.54 4.24 11.94
C LEU A 116 7.20 3.89 12.63
N GLY A 117 6.84 2.60 12.67
CA GLY A 117 5.59 2.14 13.26
C GLY A 117 5.59 2.14 14.79
N LEU A 118 6.69 1.71 15.40
CA LEU A 118 6.84 1.56 16.85
C LEU A 118 7.45 2.78 17.52
N GLY A 119 8.20 3.60 16.79
CA GLY A 119 8.86 4.80 17.30
C GLY A 119 7.90 5.82 17.91
N ARG A 120 6.67 5.93 17.38
CA ARG A 120 5.64 6.79 17.98
C ARG A 120 5.21 6.33 19.37
N TRP A 121 5.21 5.03 19.64
CA TRP A 121 4.72 4.45 20.89
C TRP A 121 5.83 4.31 21.93
N GLU A 122 7.03 3.91 21.51
CA GLU A 122 8.15 3.55 22.39
C GLU A 122 9.20 4.69 22.51
N GLY A 123 9.05 5.75 21.72
CA GLY A 123 10.01 6.85 21.67
C GLY A 123 11.17 6.57 20.73
N TRP A 124 11.24 7.32 19.64
CA TRP A 124 12.16 7.16 18.51
C TRP A 124 13.65 7.04 18.91
N LEU A 125 14.07 7.81 19.91
CA LEU A 125 15.47 7.88 20.38
C LEU A 125 15.65 7.36 21.81
N GLN A 126 14.57 6.95 22.47
CA GLN A 126 14.60 6.49 23.86
C GLN A 126 14.80 4.98 23.95
N ALA A 127 14.27 4.23 22.98
CA ALA A 127 14.38 2.79 22.95
C ALA A 127 15.66 2.32 22.22
N PRO A 128 16.61 1.63 22.90
CA PRO A 128 17.87 1.20 22.29
C PRO A 128 17.67 0.19 21.14
N TRP A 129 16.63 -0.64 21.20
CA TRP A 129 16.32 -1.60 20.14
C TRP A 129 15.90 -0.91 18.83
N ILE A 130 15.25 0.26 18.90
CA ILE A 130 14.87 1.06 17.73
C ILE A 130 16.13 1.62 17.06
N ILE A 131 17.05 2.17 17.84
CA ILE A 131 18.32 2.72 17.34
C ILE A 131 19.14 1.61 16.66
N ILE A 132 19.26 0.43 17.28
CA ILE A 132 19.97 -0.71 16.71
C ILE A 132 19.31 -1.16 15.41
N SER A 133 17.97 -1.25 15.37
CA SER A 133 17.25 -1.63 14.14
C SER A 133 17.47 -0.64 13.00
N LEU A 134 17.60 0.66 13.28
CA LEU A 134 17.91 1.68 12.29
C LEU A 134 19.33 1.54 11.74
N ILE A 135 20.31 1.33 12.62
CA ILE A 135 21.71 1.13 12.21
C ILE A 135 21.82 -0.10 11.32
N VAL A 136 21.19 -1.21 11.73
CA VAL A 136 21.13 -2.45 10.93
C VAL A 136 20.43 -2.21 9.60
N ALA A 137 19.33 -1.44 9.59
CA ALA A 137 18.61 -1.12 8.36
C ALA A 137 19.48 -0.33 7.36
N ILE A 138 20.15 0.72 7.83
CA ILE A 138 21.04 1.55 7.00
C ILE A 138 22.20 0.70 6.46
N ALA A 139 22.84 -0.10 7.32
CA ALA A 139 23.91 -1.00 6.91
C ALA A 139 23.43 -2.03 5.87
N ALA A 140 22.25 -2.64 6.07
CA ALA A 140 21.66 -3.61 5.16
C ALA A 140 21.29 -3.00 3.79
N LEU A 141 20.76 -1.77 3.78
CA LEU A 141 20.42 -1.07 2.54
C LEU A 141 21.65 -0.60 1.77
N LEU A 142 22.68 -0.07 2.46
CA LEU A 142 23.94 0.33 1.85
C LEU A 142 24.68 -0.88 1.26
N THR A 143 24.76 -1.99 2.01
CA THR A 143 25.38 -3.23 1.53
C THR A 143 24.61 -3.80 0.33
N ALA A 144 23.28 -3.85 0.37
CA ALA A 144 22.46 -4.27 -0.76
C ALA A 144 22.64 -3.37 -1.99
N GLY A 145 22.74 -2.05 -1.79
CA GLY A 145 22.99 -1.08 -2.87
C GLY A 145 24.36 -1.27 -3.52
N ALA A 146 25.42 -1.38 -2.72
CA ALA A 146 26.79 -1.60 -3.19
C ALA A 146 26.93 -2.91 -3.98
N VAL A 147 26.26 -3.97 -3.52
CA VAL A 147 26.19 -5.27 -4.20
C VAL A 147 25.47 -5.15 -5.55
N LYS A 148 24.38 -4.39 -5.63
CA LYS A 148 23.60 -4.22 -6.87
C LYS A 148 24.33 -3.43 -7.94
N THR A 149 25.05 -2.36 -7.57
CA THR A 149 25.79 -1.52 -8.54
C THR A 149 26.92 -2.28 -9.23
N ARG A 150 27.45 -3.34 -8.59
CA ARG A 150 28.51 -4.19 -9.15
C ARG A 150 28.01 -5.34 -10.03
N ARG A 151 26.69 -5.53 -10.18
CA ARG A 151 26.11 -6.63 -10.96
C ARG A 151 25.68 -6.20 -12.36
N THR A 152 26.01 -7.03 -13.35
CA THR A 152 25.61 -6.89 -14.75
C THR A 152 24.13 -7.23 -15.00
N THR A 153 23.51 -8.05 -14.13
CA THR A 153 22.07 -8.40 -14.17
C THR A 153 21.33 -7.92 -12.91
N PRO A 154 21.02 -6.62 -12.79
CA PRO A 154 20.36 -6.10 -11.60
C PRO A 154 18.90 -6.58 -11.50
N LEU A 155 18.54 -7.20 -10.37
CA LEU A 155 17.16 -7.60 -10.03
C LEU A 155 16.15 -6.43 -10.06
N LEU A 156 16.63 -5.22 -9.78
CA LEU A 156 15.83 -4.00 -9.75
C LEU A 156 16.48 -2.97 -10.67
N ASN A 157 15.77 -2.57 -11.71
CA ASN A 157 16.23 -1.54 -12.63
C ASN A 157 16.13 -0.15 -11.97
N LEU A 158 17.16 0.24 -11.21
CA LEU A 158 17.25 1.56 -10.56
C LEU A 158 17.16 2.71 -11.56
N ARG A 159 17.65 2.52 -12.80
CA ARG A 159 17.53 3.48 -13.91
C ARG A 159 16.09 3.69 -14.35
N TRP A 160 15.26 2.65 -14.33
CA TRP A 160 13.83 2.76 -14.62
C TRP A 160 13.08 3.45 -13.48
N LEU A 161 13.43 3.10 -12.23
CA LEU A 161 12.84 3.71 -11.04
C LEU A 161 13.16 5.21 -10.93
N GLY A 162 14.35 5.62 -11.35
CA GLY A 162 14.79 7.02 -11.39
C GLY A 162 14.24 7.83 -12.57
N ARG A 163 13.45 7.23 -13.48
CA ARG A 163 12.87 7.96 -14.61
C ARG A 163 11.77 8.90 -14.11
N GLY A 164 11.71 10.12 -14.63
CA GLY A 164 10.81 11.17 -14.15
C GLY A 164 9.31 10.82 -14.17
N GLU A 165 8.88 9.88 -15.00
CA GLU A 165 7.49 9.36 -14.99
C GLU A 165 7.20 8.53 -13.73
N VAL A 166 8.11 7.62 -13.37
CA VAL A 166 7.99 6.77 -12.20
C VAL A 166 8.15 7.59 -10.91
N ALA A 167 9.05 8.59 -10.93
CA ALA A 167 9.20 9.51 -9.81
C ALA A 167 7.94 10.37 -9.57
N ARG A 168 7.35 10.96 -10.63
CA ARG A 168 6.08 11.69 -10.52
C ARG A 168 4.95 10.80 -10.00
N PHE A 169 4.89 9.55 -10.45
CA PHE A 169 3.94 8.57 -9.96
C PHE A 169 4.15 8.25 -8.47
N ALA A 170 5.39 8.01 -8.04
CA ALA A 170 5.72 7.76 -6.64
C ALA A 170 5.35 8.95 -5.74
N VAL A 171 5.60 10.19 -6.20
CA VAL A 171 5.18 11.41 -5.50
C VAL A 171 3.65 11.50 -5.41
N ALA A 172 2.91 11.20 -6.48
CA ALA A 172 1.45 11.20 -6.44
C ALA A 172 0.89 10.18 -5.43
N VAL A 173 1.45 8.96 -5.40
CA VAL A 173 1.07 7.94 -4.41
C VAL A 173 1.45 8.38 -3.00
N PHE A 174 2.62 9.00 -2.83
CA PHE A 174 3.06 9.52 -1.54
C PHE A 174 2.14 10.63 -1.02
N LEU A 175 1.77 11.60 -1.87
CA LEU A 175 0.81 12.64 -1.54
C LEU A 175 -0.56 12.05 -1.18
N ALA A 176 -1.04 11.06 -1.92
CA ALA A 176 -2.27 10.35 -1.58
C ALA A 176 -2.18 9.68 -0.19
N ARG A 177 -1.02 9.13 0.17
CA ARG A 177 -0.78 8.55 1.51
C ARG A 177 -0.74 9.61 2.61
N ILE A 178 -0.20 10.80 2.35
CA ILE A 178 -0.26 11.94 3.29
C ILE A 178 -1.71 12.35 3.52
N VAL A 179 -2.50 12.52 2.44
CA VAL A 179 -3.92 12.88 2.55
C VAL A 179 -4.68 11.85 3.37
N LEU A 180 -4.47 10.55 3.11
CA LEU A 180 -5.09 9.48 3.91
C LEU A 180 -4.64 9.50 5.37
N ALA A 181 -3.38 9.84 5.66
CA ALA A 181 -2.87 9.97 7.03
C ALA A 181 -3.53 11.15 7.76
N GLU A 182 -3.73 12.29 7.10
CA GLU A 182 -4.48 13.42 7.63
C GLU A 182 -5.93 13.04 7.96
N GLN A 183 -6.58 12.24 7.11
CA GLN A 183 -7.93 11.74 7.38
C GLN A 183 -7.97 10.89 8.66
N ASP A 184 -6.93 10.09 8.92
CA ASP A 184 -6.84 9.26 10.12
C ASP A 184 -6.71 10.11 11.39
N VAL A 185 -5.88 11.16 11.33
CA VAL A 185 -5.71 12.12 12.42
C VAL A 185 -7.00 12.88 12.68
N ALA A 186 -7.62 13.47 11.65
CA ALA A 186 -8.86 14.21 11.79
C ALA A 186 -9.98 13.38 12.44
N ARG A 187 -10.10 12.11 12.07
CA ARG A 187 -11.10 11.18 12.66
C ARG A 187 -10.74 10.78 14.09
N ALA A 188 -9.46 10.61 14.40
CA ALA A 188 -9.02 10.34 15.77
C ALA A 188 -9.36 11.53 16.69
N THR A 189 -9.14 12.75 16.22
CA THR A 189 -9.50 13.98 16.95
C THR A 189 -11.00 14.06 17.20
N VAL A 190 -11.84 13.85 16.17
CA VAL A 190 -13.31 13.87 16.33
C VAL A 190 -13.79 12.79 17.30
N ARG A 191 -13.20 11.58 17.26
CA ARG A 191 -13.47 10.54 18.27
C ARG A 191 -13.08 10.96 19.68
N SER A 192 -11.93 11.61 19.85
CA SER A 192 -11.46 12.05 21.17
C SER A 192 -12.33 13.15 21.78
N LEU A 193 -13.02 13.93 20.94
CA LEU A 193 -13.96 14.98 21.35
C LEU A 193 -15.38 14.45 21.65
N GLY A 194 -15.61 13.14 21.57
CA GLY A 194 -16.91 12.52 21.81
C GLY A 194 -17.83 12.50 20.58
N GLY A 195 -17.28 12.71 19.38
CA GLY A 195 -18.07 12.77 18.15
C GLY A 195 -18.84 11.49 17.84
N THR A 196 -20.06 11.64 17.35
CA THR A 196 -21.00 10.52 17.14
C THR A 196 -20.66 9.76 15.85
N THR A 197 -21.07 8.48 15.74
CA THR A 197 -20.86 7.64 14.54
C THR A 197 -21.37 8.29 13.25
N ARG A 198 -22.41 9.13 13.34
CA ARG A 198 -22.95 9.91 12.21
C ARG A 198 -21.98 10.99 11.72
N GLU A 199 -21.27 11.68 12.61
CA GLU A 199 -20.28 12.71 12.25
C GLU A 199 -19.06 12.09 11.59
N LEU A 200 -18.61 10.93 12.08
CA LEU A 200 -17.54 10.14 11.45
C LEU A 200 -17.94 9.61 10.07
N PHE A 201 -19.22 9.26 9.88
CA PHE A 201 -19.76 8.85 8.59
C PHE A 201 -19.81 10.03 7.61
N THR A 202 -20.35 11.17 8.04
CA THR A 202 -20.40 12.41 7.23
C THR A 202 -19.01 12.88 6.84
N LEU A 203 -18.03 12.85 7.76
CA LEU A 203 -16.63 13.16 7.46
C LEU A 203 -16.04 12.21 6.41
N SER A 204 -16.32 10.91 6.52
CA SER A 204 -15.87 9.93 5.53
C SER A 204 -16.46 10.17 4.15
N ALA A 205 -17.75 10.52 4.11
CA ALA A 205 -18.48 10.78 2.88
C ALA A 205 -17.97 12.07 2.20
N ILE A 206 -17.81 13.16 2.96
CA ILE A 206 -17.24 14.42 2.47
C ILE A 206 -15.80 14.20 1.97
N MET A 207 -14.99 13.43 2.68
CA MET A 207 -13.61 13.14 2.28
C MET A 207 -13.52 12.25 1.02
N LEU A 208 -14.53 11.45 0.72
CA LEU A 208 -14.61 10.65 -0.50
C LEU A 208 -15.08 11.49 -1.70
N THR A 209 -15.95 12.48 -1.47
CA THR A 209 -16.51 13.35 -2.50
C THR A 209 -15.75 14.66 -2.69
N ALA A 210 -14.85 15.02 -1.76
CA ALA A 210 -14.02 16.21 -1.85
C ALA A 210 -13.10 16.11 -3.08
N PRO A 211 -13.27 16.97 -4.09
CA PRO A 211 -12.37 16.99 -5.23
C PRO A 211 -10.97 17.42 -4.77
N PRO A 212 -9.88 16.85 -5.34
CA PRO A 212 -8.56 17.43 -5.15
C PRO A 212 -8.57 18.82 -5.79
N ALA A 213 -8.33 19.84 -4.97
CA ALA A 213 -8.35 21.27 -5.30
C ALA A 213 -9.73 21.92 -5.46
N ALA A 214 -10.24 22.48 -4.36
CA ALA A 214 -10.88 23.79 -4.44
C ALA A 214 -9.79 24.82 -4.82
N SER A 215 -9.45 24.91 -6.10
CA SER A 215 -8.85 26.14 -6.62
C SER A 215 -9.91 27.22 -6.48
N SER A 216 -9.75 28.10 -5.49
CA SER A 216 -10.57 29.30 -5.38
C SER A 216 -10.58 30.02 -6.73
N PRO A 217 -11.73 30.30 -7.36
CA PRO A 217 -11.76 31.30 -8.40
C PRO A 217 -11.38 32.62 -7.74
N ALA A 218 -10.24 33.18 -8.15
CA ALA A 218 -9.83 34.52 -7.77
C ALA A 218 -10.98 35.49 -8.10
N PRO A 219 -11.31 36.45 -7.21
CA PRO A 219 -12.32 37.45 -7.52
C PRO A 219 -11.81 38.30 -8.69
N SER A 220 -12.49 38.19 -9.84
CA SER A 220 -12.32 39.11 -10.97
C SER A 220 -12.72 40.51 -10.52
N ARG A 221 -11.76 41.44 -10.60
CA ARG A 221 -12.04 42.88 -10.66
C ARG A 221 -12.73 43.24 -11.96
#